data_AF-A0A958ARB5-F1
#
_entry.id   AF-A0A958ARB5-F1
#
_cell.length_a   1.000
_cell.length_b   1.000
_cell.length_c   1.000
_cell.angle_alpha   90.00
_cell.angle_beta   90.00
_cell.angle_gamma   90.00
#
_symmetry.space_group_name_H-M   'P 1'
#
loop_
_entity.id
_entity.type
_entity.pdbx_description
1 polymer ?
#
loop_
_entity_poly.entity_id
_entity_poly.type
_entity_poly.pdbx_seq_one_letter_code
_entity_poly.pdbx_strand_id
1 'polypeptide(L)'
;MTNKYLFSFKALLPSCILILLITWPGFSRPAIAQEPPADLNLLAWSPGGTFLLGTTPGSVITLADGSNQRTYNIWRIPTNGEADRYLAEGLNPHLSADGRQVIFTPLNAADPTIRIAIDVETGVIGPVDVSVLAAPSGALPGDPEGKVYVSPDGSKRAIVVNQFFRAELWVGEANQPAQRILSRDGELFSDLSWSPDGQAVALIITPLGNQIETAGELWRIDLDTAETMRLSQNNAVDRSPVWEADGRRLAVVRNEAWVIVPADRLLTEQFAVATASAVSAADAPIGAQAQLTPPATIRVIHHVGNTCRNVPVGQIDTIAFEDYVKRVVPHEVFPSWPADTLRAQAVAARTYGWDKYLQNPSAAYHVSDWVNNQYMCDDTVASTNQAVDDTSGEYLAYNGQIITAMFSAENSSPTKTNSNAIYLQAVDDPVSFGQTRNGHGYGMGQWGAQRWADQH
;
A
#
# COMPACT_ATOMS: atom_id res chain seq x y z
N MET A 1 -0.66 -33.96 -45.81
CA MET A 1 0.04 -34.50 -44.63
C MET A 1 0.19 -33.31 -43.68
N THR A 2 -0.80 -32.84 -42.90
CA THR A 2 -1.64 -33.52 -41.87
C THR A 2 -0.75 -34.27 -40.89
N ASN A 3 -0.66 -33.94 -39.58
CA ASN A 3 -1.66 -33.65 -38.52
C ASN A 3 -1.08 -32.62 -37.52
N LYS A 4 -1.77 -31.65 -36.89
CA LYS A 4 -2.95 -31.64 -35.99
C LYS A 4 -2.87 -32.59 -34.78
N TYR A 5 -2.55 -32.04 -33.60
CA TYR A 5 -3.26 -32.39 -32.36
C TYR A 5 -3.61 -31.13 -31.57
N LEU A 6 -4.92 -30.91 -31.50
CA LEU A 6 -5.64 -30.05 -30.57
C LEU A 6 -5.65 -30.78 -29.21
N PHE A 7 -5.39 -30.07 -28.10
CA PHE A 7 -6.05 -30.38 -26.84
C PHE A 7 -6.65 -29.09 -26.28
N SER A 8 -7.98 -29.06 -26.31
CA SER A 8 -8.82 -28.09 -25.64
C SER A 8 -9.04 -28.57 -24.21
N PHE A 9 -8.69 -27.76 -23.21
CA PHE A 9 -9.39 -27.77 -21.92
C PHE A 9 -10.04 -26.41 -21.72
N LYS A 10 -11.37 -26.44 -21.66
CA LYS A 10 -12.25 -25.33 -21.27
C LYS A 10 -12.12 -25.14 -19.76
N ALA A 11 -11.91 -23.88 -19.37
CA ALA A 11 -12.32 -23.23 -18.12
C ALA A 11 -12.09 -23.99 -16.80
N LEU A 12 -11.14 -23.50 -16.01
CA LEU A 12 -11.31 -23.12 -14.61
C LEU A 12 -10.27 -22.01 -14.32
N LEU A 13 -10.72 -20.90 -13.73
CA LEU A 13 -9.92 -19.72 -13.36
C LEU A 13 -8.64 -20.12 -12.62
N PRO A 14 -7.50 -19.45 -12.88
CA PRO A 14 -6.50 -19.29 -11.85
C PRO A 14 -6.29 -17.80 -11.53
N SER A 15 -6.63 -17.44 -10.30
CA SER A 15 -6.02 -16.32 -9.59
C SER A 15 -4.52 -16.57 -9.56
N CYS A 16 -3.74 -15.84 -10.35
CA CYS A 16 -2.28 -15.99 -10.41
C CYS A 16 -1.61 -14.89 -9.58
N ILE A 17 -1.22 -15.23 -8.35
CA ILE A 17 0.03 -14.71 -7.77
C ILE A 17 1.13 -15.64 -8.30
N LEU A 18 1.85 -15.21 -9.33
CA LEU A 18 2.92 -15.99 -9.93
C LEU A 18 4.25 -15.66 -9.26
N ILE A 19 4.73 -16.57 -8.42
CA ILE A 19 6.09 -16.61 -7.87
C ILE A 19 7.07 -16.87 -9.01
N LEU A 20 7.99 -15.94 -9.27
CA LEU A 20 9.19 -16.18 -10.09
C LEU A 20 10.42 -16.31 -9.16
N LEU A 21 10.67 -17.53 -8.71
CA LEU A 21 11.98 -17.99 -8.23
C LEU A 21 12.68 -18.71 -9.39
N ILE A 22 13.53 -18.00 -10.13
CA ILE A 22 14.45 -18.57 -11.14
C ILE A 22 15.73 -17.70 -11.03
N THR A 23 16.88 -18.16 -10.52
CA THR A 23 17.65 -19.38 -10.83
C THR A 23 18.51 -19.83 -9.64
N TRP A 24 18.39 -21.09 -9.23
CA TRP A 24 19.48 -21.85 -8.59
C TRP A 24 19.41 -23.29 -9.11
N PRO A 25 20.49 -23.88 -9.65
CA PRO A 25 20.47 -25.26 -10.13
C PRO A 25 20.46 -26.19 -8.91
N GLY A 26 19.30 -26.80 -8.63
CA GLY A 26 19.13 -27.75 -7.52
C GLY A 26 17.79 -27.67 -6.79
N PHE A 27 16.93 -26.69 -7.12
CA PHE A 27 15.61 -26.54 -6.52
C PHE A 27 14.61 -27.51 -7.18
N SER A 28 14.16 -28.52 -6.44
CA SER A 28 12.98 -29.33 -6.80
C SER A 28 12.01 -29.35 -5.61
N ARG A 29 10.87 -28.67 -5.74
CA ARG A 29 9.78 -28.69 -4.75
C ARG A 29 9.06 -30.05 -4.75
N PRO A 30 8.70 -30.62 -3.60
CA PRO A 30 7.52 -31.47 -3.46
C PRO A 30 6.25 -30.61 -3.26
N ALA A 31 5.09 -31.19 -3.57
CA ALA A 31 3.79 -30.52 -3.58
C ALA A 31 3.37 -29.93 -2.21
N ILE A 32 2.78 -28.74 -2.26
CA ILE A 32 2.31 -27.94 -1.13
C ILE A 32 0.97 -28.51 -0.61
N ALA A 33 0.83 -28.71 0.70
CA ALA A 33 -0.40 -29.23 1.33
C ALA A 33 -1.36 -28.13 1.84
N GLN A 34 -0.96 -26.86 1.84
CA GLN A 34 -1.84 -25.73 2.16
C GLN A 34 -1.30 -24.43 1.55
N GLU A 35 -2.18 -23.63 0.94
CA GLU A 35 -1.79 -22.33 0.38
C GLU A 35 -1.38 -21.35 1.50
N PRO A 36 -0.30 -20.56 1.31
CA PRO A 36 0.01 -19.46 2.20
C PRO A 36 -1.13 -18.42 2.19
N PRO A 37 -1.39 -17.71 3.30
CA PRO A 37 -2.45 -16.71 3.33
C PRO A 37 -2.18 -15.55 2.36
N ALA A 38 -3.22 -15.03 1.70
CA ALA A 38 -3.12 -14.05 0.62
C ALA A 38 -2.48 -12.69 0.98
N ASP A 39 -2.31 -12.39 2.29
CA ASP A 39 -1.83 -11.09 2.80
C ASP A 39 -0.57 -11.22 3.69
N LEU A 40 0.33 -12.16 3.37
CA LEU A 40 1.53 -12.44 4.14
C LEU A 40 2.60 -11.34 3.98
N ASN A 41 2.94 -10.66 5.07
CA ASN A 41 4.05 -9.71 5.17
C ASN A 41 5.26 -10.36 5.84
N LEU A 42 6.46 -10.25 5.27
CA LEU A 42 7.66 -10.75 5.93
C LEU A 42 8.16 -9.75 6.98
N LEU A 43 8.49 -10.26 8.15
CA LEU A 43 8.89 -9.49 9.32
C LEU A 43 10.40 -9.60 9.60
N ALA A 44 10.96 -10.81 9.55
CA ALA A 44 12.37 -11.07 9.85
C ALA A 44 12.84 -12.42 9.31
N TRP A 45 14.15 -12.59 9.10
CA TRP A 45 14.80 -13.89 8.93
C TRP A 45 15.29 -14.44 10.27
N SER A 46 15.31 -15.77 10.40
CA SER A 46 16.01 -16.41 11.51
C SER A 46 17.52 -16.27 11.38
N PRO A 47 18.25 -16.15 12.50
CA PRO A 47 19.69 -16.34 12.51
C PRO A 47 20.05 -17.70 11.91
N GLY A 48 20.93 -17.69 10.90
CA GLY A 48 21.30 -18.88 10.14
C GLY A 48 20.35 -19.24 8.99
N GLY A 49 19.28 -18.48 8.74
CA GLY A 49 18.49 -18.57 7.50
C GLY A 49 17.59 -19.80 7.38
N THR A 50 17.24 -20.42 8.50
CA THR A 50 16.45 -21.67 8.54
C THR A 50 14.95 -21.45 8.45
N PHE A 51 14.46 -20.24 8.76
CA PHE A 51 13.07 -19.85 8.60
C PHE A 51 12.92 -18.33 8.46
N LEU A 52 11.75 -17.92 7.98
CA LEU A 52 11.25 -16.55 7.97
C LEU A 52 10.15 -16.41 9.03
N LEU A 53 10.07 -15.22 9.64
CA LEU A 53 8.93 -14.80 10.43
C LEU A 53 8.05 -13.92 9.54
N GLY A 54 6.77 -14.29 9.40
CA GLY A 54 5.79 -13.54 8.62
C GLY A 54 4.58 -13.15 9.47
N THR A 55 3.84 -12.15 9.01
CA THR A 55 2.60 -11.70 9.64
C THR A 55 1.46 -11.60 8.63
N THR A 56 0.24 -11.89 9.06
CA THR A 56 -0.98 -11.59 8.30
C THR A 56 -1.94 -10.76 9.15
N PRO A 57 -2.86 -9.98 8.56
CA PRO A 57 -3.86 -9.23 9.31
C PRO A 57 -4.64 -10.14 10.27
N GLY A 58 -4.65 -9.78 11.55
CA GLY A 58 -5.41 -10.43 12.61
C GLY A 58 -6.73 -9.72 12.91
N SER A 59 -7.26 -10.01 14.10
CA SER A 59 -8.44 -9.42 14.71
C SER A 59 -8.30 -7.91 14.92
N VAL A 60 -9.42 -7.24 15.20
CA VAL A 60 -9.43 -5.86 15.70
C VAL A 60 -9.79 -5.92 17.17
N ILE A 61 -8.93 -5.36 18.02
CA ILE A 61 -9.14 -5.27 19.47
C ILE A 61 -9.31 -3.81 19.89
N THR A 62 -10.04 -3.59 20.98
CA THR A 62 -10.14 -2.28 21.63
C THR A 62 -9.20 -2.26 22.83
N LEU A 63 -8.27 -1.31 22.83
CA LEU A 63 -7.32 -1.12 23.93
C LEU A 63 -7.98 -0.46 25.14
N ALA A 64 -7.29 -0.47 26.28
CA ALA A 64 -7.78 0.13 27.53
C ALA A 64 -8.06 1.65 27.42
N ASP A 65 -7.42 2.34 26.47
CA ASP A 65 -7.65 3.75 26.16
C ASP A 65 -8.85 3.99 25.21
N GLY A 66 -9.55 2.94 24.79
CA GLY A 66 -10.71 2.99 23.89
C GLY A 66 -10.35 3.02 22.40
N SER A 67 -9.06 3.00 22.03
CA SER A 67 -8.63 2.95 20.64
C SER A 67 -8.78 1.54 20.05
N ASN A 68 -9.11 1.45 18.76
CA ASN A 68 -9.15 0.17 18.04
C ASN A 68 -7.80 -0.07 17.35
N GLN A 69 -7.20 -1.24 17.59
CA GLN A 69 -5.98 -1.68 16.93
C GLN A 69 -6.18 -3.01 16.21
N ARG A 70 -5.58 -3.15 15.03
CA ARG A 70 -5.53 -4.40 14.29
C ARG A 70 -4.31 -5.20 14.73
N THR A 71 -4.52 -6.46 15.08
CA THR A 71 -3.48 -7.41 15.51
C THR A 71 -2.87 -8.10 14.31
N TYR A 72 -1.83 -8.89 14.58
CA TYR A 72 -1.12 -9.66 13.58
C TYR A 72 -1.11 -11.13 13.95
N ASN A 73 -1.53 -11.99 13.02
CA ASN A 73 -1.25 -13.41 13.08
C ASN A 73 0.22 -13.61 12.73
N ILE A 74 0.95 -14.36 13.55
CA ILE A 74 2.39 -14.54 13.48
C ILE A 74 2.68 -15.95 12.96
N TRP A 75 3.53 -16.05 11.94
CA TRP A 75 3.82 -17.29 11.22
C TRP A 75 5.31 -17.56 11.14
N ARG A 76 5.73 -18.80 11.43
CA ARG A 76 7.06 -19.32 11.08
C ARG A 76 6.97 -19.98 9.71
N ILE A 77 7.87 -19.61 8.80
CA ILE A 77 7.91 -20.07 7.42
C ILE A 77 9.27 -20.74 7.19
N PRO A 78 9.37 -22.08 7.29
CA PRO A 78 10.62 -22.80 7.16
C PRO A 78 11.23 -22.66 5.76
N THR A 79 12.55 -22.49 5.66
CA THR A 79 13.22 -22.33 4.35
C THR A 79 13.58 -23.67 3.70
N ASN A 80 13.48 -24.76 4.46
CA ASN A 80 13.72 -26.12 4.02
C ASN A 80 12.48 -26.79 3.35
N GLY A 81 11.38 -26.04 3.20
CA GLY A 81 10.14 -26.55 2.60
C GLY A 81 9.25 -27.36 3.54
N GLU A 82 9.53 -27.37 4.85
CA GLU A 82 8.55 -27.78 5.85
C GLU A 82 7.32 -26.84 5.81
N ALA A 83 6.20 -27.33 6.35
CA ALA A 83 4.97 -26.56 6.39
C ALA A 83 5.08 -25.32 7.29
N ASP A 84 4.48 -24.22 6.83
CA ASP A 84 4.33 -23.00 7.62
C ASP A 84 3.58 -23.30 8.92
N ARG A 85 3.98 -22.61 9.98
CA ARG A 85 3.43 -22.82 11.31
C ARG A 85 2.90 -21.51 11.88
N TYR A 86 1.61 -21.49 12.21
CA TYR A 86 1.02 -20.44 13.03
C TYR A 86 1.62 -20.50 14.44
N LEU A 87 2.09 -19.36 14.93
CA LEU A 87 2.70 -19.23 16.26
C LEU A 87 1.71 -18.63 17.25
N ALA A 88 1.24 -17.41 16.98
CA ALA A 88 0.37 -16.66 17.90
C ALA A 88 -0.30 -15.50 17.17
N GLU A 89 -1.19 -14.80 17.88
CA GLU A 89 -1.74 -13.52 17.45
C GLU A 89 -1.44 -12.45 18.51
N GLY A 90 -1.04 -11.27 18.06
CA GLY A 90 -0.79 -10.15 18.96
C GLY A 90 -0.33 -8.88 18.27
N LEU A 91 0.10 -7.90 19.06
CA LEU A 91 0.64 -6.63 18.56
C LEU A 91 2.16 -6.62 18.59
N ASN A 92 2.74 -5.88 17.65
CA ASN A 92 4.18 -5.58 17.57
C ASN A 92 5.11 -6.80 17.71
N PRO A 93 4.89 -7.87 16.92
CA PRO A 93 5.78 -9.03 16.96
C PRO A 93 7.21 -8.64 16.54
N HIS A 94 8.20 -9.23 17.19
CA HIS A 94 9.60 -9.17 16.77
C HIS A 94 10.32 -10.46 17.14
N LEU A 95 11.26 -10.88 16.28
CA LEU A 95 12.10 -12.04 16.53
C LEU A 95 13.27 -11.64 17.44
N SER A 96 13.60 -12.48 18.42
CA SER A 96 14.77 -12.30 19.28
C SER A 96 16.08 -12.48 18.50
N ALA A 97 17.14 -11.90 19.02
CA ALA A 97 18.48 -11.92 18.44
C ALA A 97 19.01 -13.30 18.08
N ASP A 98 18.76 -14.27 18.95
CA ASP A 98 19.16 -15.66 18.78
C ASP A 98 18.17 -16.47 17.92
N GLY A 99 17.08 -15.84 17.47
CA GLY A 99 16.04 -16.45 16.65
C GLY A 99 15.16 -17.43 17.40
N ARG A 100 15.32 -17.55 18.72
CA ARG A 100 14.64 -18.59 19.49
C ARG A 100 13.26 -18.17 19.95
N GLN A 101 12.99 -16.87 20.00
CA GLN A 101 11.77 -16.33 20.58
C GLN A 101 11.12 -15.30 19.66
N VAL A 102 9.79 -15.31 19.57
CA VAL A 102 9.04 -14.15 19.08
C VAL A 102 8.44 -13.45 20.28
N ILE A 103 8.72 -12.17 20.42
CA ILE A 103 8.20 -11.33 21.49
C ILE A 103 7.08 -10.46 20.92
N PHE A 104 5.95 -10.41 21.63
CA PHE A 104 4.78 -9.66 21.19
C PHE A 104 3.91 -9.24 22.38
N THR A 105 2.99 -8.31 22.16
CA THR A 105 1.94 -7.96 23.12
C THR A 105 0.73 -8.88 22.92
N PRO A 106 0.32 -9.66 23.92
CA PRO A 106 -0.80 -10.58 23.76
C PRO A 106 -2.15 -9.85 23.73
N LEU A 107 -3.13 -10.45 23.05
CA LEU A 107 -4.49 -9.93 22.88
C LEU A 107 -5.19 -9.50 24.17
N ASN A 108 -4.92 -10.22 25.28
CA ASN A 108 -5.62 -10.05 26.55
C ASN A 108 -4.87 -9.15 27.55
N ALA A 109 -3.80 -8.48 27.12
CA ALA A 109 -3.05 -7.58 27.99
C ALA A 109 -3.87 -6.30 28.24
N ALA A 110 -4.45 -6.16 29.43
CA ALA A 110 -5.07 -4.91 29.89
C ALA A 110 -4.06 -3.76 30.00
N ASP A 111 -2.77 -4.10 30.13
CA ASP A 111 -1.65 -3.16 30.13
C ASP A 111 -0.80 -3.38 28.84
N PRO A 112 -0.73 -2.39 27.93
CA PRO A 112 0.03 -2.47 26.70
C PRO A 112 1.55 -2.50 26.90
N THR A 113 2.07 -2.49 28.14
CA THR A 113 3.47 -2.75 28.47
C THR A 113 3.79 -4.25 28.66
N ILE A 114 2.78 -5.10 28.85
CA ILE A 114 2.98 -6.55 29.00
C ILE A 114 3.48 -7.14 27.67
N ARG A 115 4.57 -7.89 27.71
CA ARG A 115 5.13 -8.66 26.59
C ARG A 115 5.25 -10.11 26.98
N ILE A 116 4.99 -11.01 26.04
CA ILE A 116 5.25 -12.44 26.19
C ILE A 116 6.18 -12.90 25.07
N ALA A 117 6.95 -13.96 25.32
CA ALA A 117 7.71 -14.64 24.30
C ALA A 117 7.09 -16.00 24.01
N ILE A 118 7.08 -16.35 22.73
CA ILE A 118 6.83 -17.70 22.25
C ILE A 118 8.14 -18.28 21.72
N ASP A 119 8.51 -19.45 22.20
CA ASP A 119 9.63 -20.19 21.63
C ASP A 119 9.27 -20.62 20.20
N VAL A 120 10.12 -20.28 19.23
CA VAL A 120 9.80 -20.41 17.80
C VAL A 120 9.74 -21.88 17.35
N GLU A 121 10.53 -22.74 17.97
CA GLU A 121 10.61 -24.16 17.62
C GLU A 121 9.52 -24.99 18.28
N THR A 122 9.23 -24.71 19.55
CA THR A 122 8.25 -25.48 20.33
C THR A 122 6.86 -24.86 20.30
N GLY A 123 6.74 -23.56 20.00
CA GLY A 123 5.49 -22.79 20.08
C GLY A 123 4.97 -22.63 21.51
N VAL A 124 5.81 -22.89 22.51
CA VAL A 124 5.44 -22.79 23.92
C VAL A 124 5.54 -21.33 24.36
N ILE A 125 4.45 -20.83 24.93
CA ILE A 125 4.39 -19.50 25.55
C ILE A 125 4.90 -19.63 26.99
N GLY A 126 5.92 -18.84 27.33
CA GLY A 126 6.49 -18.78 28.68
C GLY A 126 6.38 -17.38 29.29
N PRO A 127 6.29 -17.26 30.64
CA PRO A 127 6.51 -15.98 31.30
C PRO A 127 7.96 -15.54 31.05
N VAL A 128 8.13 -14.35 30.48
CA VAL A 128 9.46 -13.78 30.23
C VAL A 128 9.81 -12.91 31.43
N ASP A 129 11.00 -13.14 31.98
CA ASP A 129 11.65 -12.13 32.81
C ASP A 129 12.08 -10.98 31.88
N VAL A 130 11.27 -9.91 31.87
CA VAL A 130 11.49 -8.71 31.05
C VAL A 130 12.84 -8.04 31.34
N SER A 131 13.53 -8.40 32.43
CA SER A 131 14.89 -7.93 32.72
C SER A 131 15.98 -8.56 31.84
N VAL A 132 15.71 -9.70 31.19
CA VAL A 132 16.63 -10.36 30.24
C VAL A 132 16.50 -9.77 28.82
N LEU A 133 15.47 -8.95 28.58
CA LEU A 133 15.27 -8.19 27.34
C LEU A 133 15.80 -6.76 27.44
N ALA A 134 16.96 -6.58 28.07
CA ALA A 134 17.62 -5.27 28.19
C ALA A 134 18.29 -4.84 26.87
N ALA A 135 17.50 -4.67 25.82
CA ALA A 135 17.70 -3.58 24.88
C ALA A 135 16.53 -2.61 25.14
N PRO A 136 16.74 -1.35 25.54
CA PRO A 136 15.66 -0.39 25.71
C PRO A 136 14.82 -0.37 24.43
N SER A 137 13.62 -0.95 24.50
CA SER A 137 12.74 -1.20 23.36
C SER A 137 11.94 0.05 22.97
N GLY A 138 12.53 1.22 23.14
CA GLY A 138 11.88 2.49 22.92
C GLY A 138 12.86 3.67 22.95
N ALA A 139 12.34 4.83 22.57
CA ALA A 139 13.08 6.08 22.61
C ALA A 139 13.59 6.35 24.04
N LEU A 140 14.88 6.64 24.15
CA LEU A 140 15.50 7.09 25.40
C LEU A 140 15.28 8.60 25.60
N PRO A 141 15.39 9.11 26.84
CA PRO A 141 15.44 10.55 27.08
C PRO A 141 16.56 11.19 26.25
N GLY A 142 16.19 12.12 25.37
CA GLY A 142 17.10 12.78 24.42
C GLY A 142 17.07 12.23 23.00
N ASP A 143 16.34 11.13 22.75
CA ASP A 143 16.07 10.68 21.38
C ASP A 143 15.05 11.60 20.70
N PRO A 144 15.14 11.75 19.37
CA PRO A 144 14.12 12.43 18.60
C PRO A 144 12.83 11.61 18.52
N GLU A 145 11.69 12.29 18.35
CA GLU A 145 10.40 11.64 18.11
C GLU A 145 10.37 11.02 16.70
N GLY A 146 10.30 9.68 16.64
CA GLY A 146 10.35 8.94 15.38
C GLY A 146 10.11 7.43 15.56
N LYS A 147 10.14 6.68 14.46
CA LYS A 147 9.95 5.22 14.46
C LYS A 147 11.25 4.51 14.83
N VAL A 148 11.20 3.68 15.87
CA VAL A 148 12.38 2.97 16.42
C VAL A 148 12.50 1.56 15.84
N TYR A 149 13.73 1.18 15.53
CA TYR A 149 14.15 -0.13 15.02
C TYR A 149 15.34 -0.62 15.84
N VAL A 150 15.41 -1.91 16.15
CA VAL A 150 16.47 -2.48 16.99
C VAL A 150 17.34 -3.42 16.15
N SER A 151 18.66 -3.41 16.39
CA SER A 151 19.59 -4.32 15.70
C SER A 151 19.31 -5.79 16.04
N PRO A 152 19.76 -6.75 15.21
CA PRO A 152 19.47 -8.16 15.45
C PRO A 152 19.96 -8.61 16.82
N ASP A 153 21.18 -8.24 17.21
CA ASP A 153 21.76 -8.56 18.52
C ASP A 153 21.22 -7.73 19.70
N GLY A 154 20.34 -6.76 19.43
CA GLY A 154 19.81 -5.83 20.42
C GLY A 154 20.80 -4.80 20.95
N SER A 155 22.04 -4.77 20.43
CA SER A 155 23.09 -3.87 20.94
C SER A 155 22.92 -2.43 20.46
N LYS A 156 22.22 -2.20 19.35
CA LYS A 156 22.00 -0.89 18.74
C LYS A 156 20.52 -0.62 18.45
N ARG A 157 20.19 0.66 18.26
CA ARG A 157 18.89 1.11 17.75
C ARG A 157 19.05 2.15 16.65
N ALA A 158 18.07 2.19 15.77
CA ALA A 158 17.91 3.16 14.70
C ALA A 158 16.56 3.85 14.84
N ILE A 159 16.51 5.15 14.61
CA ILE A 159 15.30 5.97 14.70
C ILE A 159 15.15 6.72 13.39
N VAL A 160 14.02 6.49 12.72
CA VAL A 160 13.64 7.19 11.50
C VAL A 160 12.71 8.32 11.87
N VAL A 161 13.11 9.54 11.54
CA VAL A 161 12.37 10.78 11.81
C VAL A 161 12.02 11.41 10.47
N ASN A 162 10.74 11.51 10.15
CA ASN A 162 10.26 12.21 8.96
C ASN A 162 9.45 13.43 9.43
N GLN A 163 9.96 14.64 9.20
CA GLN A 163 9.33 15.90 9.62
C GLN A 163 9.43 16.95 8.51
N PHE A 164 8.31 17.57 8.13
CA PHE A 164 8.26 18.73 7.22
C PHE A 164 9.22 18.63 6.01
N PHE A 165 9.04 17.60 5.17
CA PHE A 165 9.87 17.31 3.98
C PHE A 165 11.34 16.95 4.25
N ARG A 166 11.71 16.66 5.50
CA ARG A 166 13.04 16.16 5.87
C ARG A 166 12.95 14.77 6.46
N ALA A 167 13.81 13.88 6.00
CA ALA A 167 14.04 12.57 6.59
C ALA A 167 15.38 12.52 7.30
N GLU A 168 15.41 11.94 8.49
CA GLU A 168 16.62 11.74 9.27
C GLU A 168 16.71 10.30 9.79
N LEU A 169 17.93 9.77 9.80
CA LEU A 169 18.27 8.51 10.44
C LEU A 169 19.22 8.78 11.60
N TRP A 170 18.79 8.34 12.79
CA TRP A 170 19.54 8.42 14.02
C TRP A 170 19.90 7.02 14.49
N VAL A 171 21.15 6.80 14.91
CA VAL A 171 21.63 5.48 15.35
C VAL A 171 22.44 5.62 16.63
N GLY A 172 22.32 4.66 17.55
CA GLY A 172 23.12 4.62 18.76
C GLY A 172 23.08 3.25 19.44
N GLU A 173 23.99 3.07 20.40
CA GLU A 173 23.98 1.93 21.31
C GLU A 173 22.65 1.87 22.05
N ALA A 174 22.10 0.68 22.27
CA ALA A 174 20.75 0.49 22.78
C ALA A 174 20.47 1.26 24.09
N ASN A 175 21.51 1.48 24.91
CA ASN A 175 21.43 2.17 26.21
C ASN A 175 21.92 3.63 26.23
N GLN A 176 22.22 4.24 25.09
CA GLN A 176 22.71 5.63 24.99
C GLN A 176 21.94 6.43 23.95
N PRO A 177 21.66 7.74 24.13
CA PRO A 177 20.97 8.57 23.13
C PRO A 177 21.52 8.41 21.71
N ALA A 178 20.62 8.30 20.73
CA ALA A 178 21.00 8.08 19.34
C ALA A 178 21.62 9.36 18.76
N GLN A 179 22.51 9.20 17.80
CA GLN A 179 23.12 10.31 17.07
C GLN A 179 22.67 10.31 15.62
N ARG A 180 22.46 11.50 15.04
CA ARG A 180 22.06 11.62 13.64
C ARG A 180 23.22 11.24 12.73
N ILE A 181 23.02 10.23 11.90
CA ILE A 181 24.02 9.77 10.92
C ILE A 181 23.64 10.16 9.48
N LEU A 182 22.37 10.41 9.20
CA LEU A 182 21.90 10.86 7.87
C LEU A 182 20.75 11.87 8.01
N SER A 183 20.77 12.89 7.15
CA SER A 183 19.69 13.87 7.00
C SER A 183 19.54 14.21 5.52
N ARG A 184 18.31 14.11 5.00
CA ARG A 184 17.99 14.36 3.60
C ARG A 184 16.74 15.24 3.49
N ASP A 185 16.87 16.34 2.75
CA ASP A 185 15.78 17.28 2.47
C ASP A 185 15.08 16.88 1.17
N GLY A 186 13.76 17.05 1.14
CA GLY A 186 12.93 16.67 0.02
C GLY A 186 12.86 15.15 -0.18
N GLU A 187 13.02 14.34 0.86
CA GLU A 187 12.94 12.88 0.78
C GLU A 187 12.27 12.29 2.04
N LEU A 188 11.81 11.03 1.95
CA LEU A 188 11.27 10.22 3.05
C LEU A 188 12.07 8.93 3.22
N PHE A 189 12.26 8.50 4.46
CA PHE A 189 12.81 7.18 4.79
C PHE A 189 11.69 6.25 5.28
N SER A 190 11.63 5.03 4.73
CA SER A 190 10.68 3.99 5.17
C SER A 190 11.29 2.59 5.17
N ASP A 191 10.58 1.63 5.79
CA ASP A 191 10.89 0.19 5.78
C ASP A 191 12.35 -0.17 6.14
N LEU A 192 12.92 0.47 7.16
CA LEU A 192 14.27 0.15 7.62
C LEU A 192 14.41 -1.31 8.07
N SER A 193 15.53 -1.92 7.69
CA SER A 193 15.90 -3.30 7.97
C SER A 193 17.39 -3.40 8.29
N TRP A 194 17.74 -4.01 9.41
CA TRP A 194 19.13 -4.16 9.83
C TRP A 194 19.83 -5.30 9.10
N SER A 195 21.11 -5.12 8.77
CA SER A 195 21.96 -6.23 8.32
C SER A 195 22.15 -7.25 9.45
N PRO A 196 22.35 -8.54 9.14
CA PRO A 196 22.47 -9.58 10.17
C PRO A 196 23.62 -9.36 11.15
N ASP A 197 24.68 -8.70 10.70
CA ASP A 197 25.86 -8.35 11.50
C ASP A 197 25.73 -7.03 12.27
N GLY A 198 24.62 -6.28 12.09
CA GLY A 198 24.39 -5.00 12.76
C GLY A 198 25.31 -3.85 12.32
N GLN A 199 26.03 -4.00 11.21
CA GLN A 199 26.96 -2.98 10.69
C GLN A 199 26.34 -2.05 9.65
N ALA A 200 25.22 -2.45 9.06
CA ALA A 200 24.51 -1.67 8.05
C ALA A 200 23.00 -1.71 8.27
N VAL A 201 22.32 -0.77 7.64
CA VAL A 201 20.85 -0.81 7.46
C VAL A 201 20.52 -0.71 5.99
N ALA A 202 19.40 -1.31 5.61
CA ALA A 202 18.74 -1.06 4.34
C ALA A 202 17.41 -0.36 4.60
N LEU A 203 17.03 0.59 3.74
CA LEU A 203 15.77 1.31 3.83
C LEU A 203 15.33 1.77 2.45
N ILE A 204 14.07 2.18 2.35
CA ILE A 204 13.51 2.81 1.17
C ILE A 204 13.67 4.33 1.31
N ILE A 205 14.25 4.97 0.29
CA ILE A 205 14.32 6.43 0.19
C ILE A 205 13.44 6.89 -0.97
N THR A 206 12.50 7.80 -0.68
CA THR A 206 11.52 8.31 -1.66
C THR A 206 11.63 9.84 -1.78
N PRO A 207 11.94 10.39 -2.96
CA PRO A 207 11.93 11.84 -3.20
C PRO A 207 10.55 12.49 -3.07
N LEU A 208 10.52 13.73 -2.56
CA LEU A 208 9.36 14.60 -2.38
C LEU A 208 9.49 15.84 -3.27
N GLY A 209 8.47 16.12 -4.09
CA GLY A 209 8.35 17.39 -4.81
C GLY A 209 9.08 17.45 -6.15
N ASN A 210 8.27 17.48 -7.21
CA ASN A 210 8.55 17.76 -8.62
C ASN A 210 9.18 16.69 -9.54
N GLN A 211 8.32 16.32 -10.50
CA GLN A 211 8.52 15.73 -11.83
C GLN A 211 8.96 14.27 -11.91
N ILE A 212 7.94 13.42 -12.13
CA ILE A 212 7.95 12.24 -13.00
C ILE A 212 8.95 11.14 -12.58
N GLU A 213 8.40 9.99 -12.15
CA GLU A 213 9.03 8.65 -12.04
C GLU A 213 9.87 8.22 -10.83
N THR A 214 10.02 8.96 -9.73
CA THR A 214 10.82 8.41 -8.61
C THR A 214 10.00 7.53 -7.69
N ALA A 215 9.96 6.24 -8.01
CA ALA A 215 9.49 5.23 -7.10
C ALA A 215 10.47 5.04 -5.92
N GLY A 216 10.00 4.53 -4.77
CA GLY A 216 10.85 4.30 -3.60
C GLY A 216 12.00 3.35 -3.93
N GLU A 217 13.22 3.81 -3.68
CA GLU A 217 14.45 3.09 -4.02
C GLU A 217 15.07 2.43 -2.80
N LEU A 218 15.69 1.27 -2.99
CA LEU A 218 16.42 0.58 -1.94
C LEU A 218 17.82 1.19 -1.78
N TRP A 219 18.14 1.56 -0.55
CA TRP A 219 19.44 2.08 -0.15
C TRP A 219 20.03 1.26 1.00
N ARG A 220 21.35 1.06 0.98
CA ARG A 220 22.17 0.58 2.10
C ARG A 220 22.89 1.77 2.73
N ILE A 221 22.91 1.84 4.05
CA ILE A 221 23.69 2.80 4.82
C ILE A 221 24.63 2.01 5.73
N ASP A 222 25.91 2.31 5.62
CA ASP A 222 26.94 1.79 6.51
C ASP A 222 26.98 2.62 7.79
N LEU A 223 26.93 1.98 8.95
CA LEU A 223 26.71 2.67 10.23
C LEU A 223 27.97 3.26 10.84
N ASP A 224 29.14 2.71 10.53
CA ASP A 224 30.42 3.19 11.06
C ASP A 224 30.93 4.38 10.24
N THR A 225 30.68 4.37 8.94
CA THR A 225 31.18 5.40 8.00
C THR A 225 30.13 6.42 7.58
N ALA A 226 28.84 6.15 7.83
CA ALA A 226 27.69 6.87 7.27
C ALA A 226 27.65 6.91 5.73
N GLU A 227 28.39 6.02 5.05
CA GLU A 227 28.36 5.93 3.60
C GLU A 227 27.02 5.36 3.12
N THR A 228 26.43 6.03 2.12
CA THR A 228 25.16 5.62 1.52
C THR A 228 25.40 5.00 0.14
N MET A 229 24.81 3.83 -0.11
CA MET A 229 24.84 3.16 -1.40
C MET A 229 23.43 2.88 -1.90
N ARG A 230 23.12 3.36 -3.10
CA ARG A 230 21.89 3.02 -3.80
C ARG A 230 21.99 1.59 -4.35
N LEU A 231 21.05 0.72 -3.98
CA LEU A 231 21.00 -0.68 -4.39
C LEU A 231 19.99 -0.94 -5.51
N SER A 232 19.01 -0.06 -5.70
CA SER A 232 18.08 -0.14 -6.83
C SER A 232 17.86 1.19 -7.52
N GLN A 233 17.71 1.14 -8.85
CA GLN A 233 17.33 2.27 -9.69
C GLN A 233 16.26 1.82 -10.67
N ASN A 234 15.01 2.15 -10.37
CA ASN A 234 13.88 1.67 -11.15
C ASN A 234 12.65 2.56 -10.95
N ASN A 235 11.71 2.48 -11.89
CA ASN A 235 10.44 3.24 -11.86
C ASN A 235 9.35 2.48 -11.08
N ALA A 236 9.73 1.57 -10.17
CA ALA A 236 8.82 0.77 -9.35
C ALA A 236 9.16 0.89 -7.85
N VAL A 237 8.13 0.76 -7.00
CA VAL A 237 8.30 1.03 -5.56
C VAL A 237 8.83 -0.23 -4.90
N ASP A 238 10.08 -0.18 -4.44
CA ASP A 238 10.63 -1.19 -3.55
C ASP A 238 10.07 -0.98 -2.13
N ARG A 239 9.69 -2.07 -1.46
CA ARG A 239 9.16 -2.07 -0.09
C ARG A 239 9.68 -3.26 0.70
N SER A 240 9.59 -3.15 2.03
CA SER A 240 9.88 -4.23 2.97
C SER A 240 11.20 -4.97 2.69
N PRO A 241 12.35 -4.28 2.64
CA PRO A 241 13.62 -4.94 2.45
C PRO A 241 13.94 -5.86 3.62
N VAL A 242 14.43 -7.05 3.32
CA VAL A 242 14.89 -8.00 4.33
C VAL A 242 16.20 -8.61 3.88
N TRP A 243 17.21 -8.53 4.73
CA TRP A 243 18.52 -9.10 4.46
C TRP A 243 18.49 -10.63 4.47
N GLU A 244 19.22 -11.24 3.55
CA GLU A 244 19.59 -12.64 3.70
C GLU A 244 20.55 -12.82 4.89
N ALA A 245 20.53 -14.00 5.51
CA ALA A 245 21.30 -14.28 6.73
C ALA A 245 22.82 -14.13 6.56
N ASP A 246 23.35 -14.27 5.34
CA ASP A 246 24.77 -14.07 5.04
C ASP A 246 25.15 -12.60 4.77
N GLY A 247 24.17 -11.70 4.75
CA GLY A 247 24.34 -10.26 4.51
C GLY A 247 24.68 -9.89 3.06
N ARG A 248 24.71 -10.83 2.12
CA ARG A 248 25.19 -10.57 0.75
C ARG A 248 24.10 -10.03 -0.17
N ARG A 249 22.84 -10.27 0.16
CA ARG A 249 21.67 -9.93 -0.65
C ARG A 249 20.50 -9.51 0.23
N LEU A 250 19.52 -8.85 -0.38
CA LEU A 250 18.24 -8.49 0.21
C LEU A 250 17.09 -9.01 -0.65
N ALA A 251 16.02 -9.47 -0.01
CA ALA A 251 14.73 -9.61 -0.64
C ALA A 251 13.94 -8.30 -0.48
N VAL A 252 13.32 -7.82 -1.55
CA VAL A 252 12.39 -6.68 -1.55
C VAL A 252 11.09 -7.05 -2.23
N VAL A 253 10.01 -6.36 -1.86
CA VAL A 253 8.76 -6.40 -2.62
C VAL A 253 8.78 -5.26 -3.64
N ARG A 254 8.71 -5.60 -4.93
CA ARG A 254 8.64 -4.67 -6.06
C ARG A 254 7.41 -4.99 -6.89
N ASN A 255 6.46 -4.05 -6.99
CA ASN A 255 5.21 -4.23 -7.75
C ASN A 255 4.54 -5.61 -7.48
N GLU A 256 4.39 -5.95 -6.20
CA GLU A 256 3.78 -7.21 -5.73
C GLU A 256 4.58 -8.50 -6.01
N ALA A 257 5.81 -8.38 -6.52
CA ALA A 257 6.73 -9.49 -6.71
C ALA A 257 7.95 -9.39 -5.77
N TRP A 258 8.48 -10.55 -5.36
CA TRP A 258 9.73 -10.60 -4.60
C TRP A 258 10.93 -10.50 -5.56
N VAL A 259 11.85 -9.60 -5.26
CA VAL A 259 13.10 -9.41 -6.01
C VAL A 259 14.29 -9.56 -5.06
N ILE A 260 15.30 -10.30 -5.50
CA ILE A 260 16.57 -10.39 -4.77
C ILE A 260 17.55 -9.34 -5.33
N VAL A 261 18.05 -8.49 -4.45
CA VAL A 261 18.95 -7.39 -4.75
C VAL A 261 20.30 -7.65 -4.08
N PRO A 262 21.44 -7.58 -4.81
CA PRO A 262 22.76 -7.65 -4.18
C PRO A 262 22.97 -6.48 -3.21
N ALA A 263 23.59 -6.74 -2.06
CA ALA A 263 23.80 -5.73 -1.03
C ALA A 263 25.04 -4.85 -1.27
N ASP A 264 25.88 -5.20 -2.24
CA ASP A 264 27.20 -4.62 -2.47
C ASP A 264 27.30 -3.80 -3.77
N ARG A 265 26.23 -3.75 -4.57
CA ARG A 265 26.21 -3.03 -5.86
C ARG A 265 24.79 -2.64 -6.26
N LEU A 266 24.70 -1.60 -7.08
CA LEU A 266 23.47 -1.21 -7.75
C LEU A 266 22.98 -2.35 -8.66
N LEU A 267 21.74 -2.81 -8.44
CA LEU A 267 21.05 -3.67 -9.38
C LEU A 267 20.52 -2.83 -10.55
N THR A 268 21.18 -2.95 -11.69
CA THR A 268 20.78 -2.28 -12.94
C THR A 268 19.87 -3.13 -13.82
N GLU A 269 19.50 -4.34 -13.38
CA GLU A 269 18.62 -5.21 -14.16
C GLU A 269 17.19 -4.65 -14.14
N GLN A 270 16.78 -4.10 -15.28
CA GLN A 270 15.38 -3.99 -15.64
C GLN A 270 14.85 -5.42 -15.76
N PHE A 271 14.15 -5.91 -14.74
CA PHE A 271 13.36 -7.12 -14.92
C PHE A 271 12.32 -6.80 -15.99
N ALA A 272 12.54 -7.32 -17.20
CA ALA A 272 11.45 -7.57 -18.11
C ALA A 272 10.55 -8.57 -17.39
N VAL A 273 9.51 -8.06 -16.73
CA VAL A 273 8.33 -8.87 -16.41
C VAL A 273 8.03 -9.62 -17.70
N ALA A 274 7.87 -10.94 -17.64
CA ALA A 274 7.29 -11.67 -18.75
C ALA A 274 5.88 -11.11 -18.91
N THR A 275 5.76 -10.07 -19.72
CA THR A 275 4.50 -9.43 -20.03
C THR A 275 3.68 -10.54 -20.65
N ALA A 276 2.49 -10.81 -20.11
CA ALA A 276 1.39 -11.12 -21.00
C ALA A 276 1.44 -10.02 -22.07
N SER A 277 1.81 -10.40 -23.30
CA SER A 277 2.37 -9.54 -24.34
C SER A 277 2.12 -8.06 -24.10
N ALA A 278 3.16 -7.33 -23.70
CA ALA A 278 3.10 -5.88 -23.70
C ALA A 278 2.76 -5.45 -25.12
N VAL A 279 1.52 -5.02 -25.31
CA VAL A 279 1.26 -3.98 -26.29
C VAL A 279 2.06 -2.80 -25.77
N SER A 280 3.15 -2.48 -26.45
CA SER A 280 3.98 -1.32 -26.14
C SER A 280 3.08 -0.09 -26.00
N ALA A 281 2.93 0.44 -24.78
CA ALA A 281 2.64 1.85 -24.60
C ALA A 281 3.95 2.59 -24.89
N ALA A 282 4.25 2.73 -26.18
CA ALA A 282 5.22 3.71 -26.59
C ALA A 282 4.70 5.07 -26.13
N ASP A 283 5.59 5.92 -25.63
CA ASP A 283 5.50 7.38 -25.71
C ASP A 283 5.52 7.82 -27.19
N ALA A 284 4.61 7.26 -27.99
CA ALA A 284 4.13 7.94 -29.15
C ALA A 284 3.40 9.17 -28.63
N PRO A 285 3.54 10.35 -29.27
CA PRO A 285 2.52 11.36 -29.13
C PRO A 285 1.20 10.64 -29.39
N ILE A 286 0.27 10.70 -28.45
CA ILE A 286 -1.08 10.21 -28.69
C ILE A 286 -1.55 11.02 -29.90
N GLY A 287 -1.45 10.43 -31.09
CA GLY A 287 -1.99 11.03 -32.30
C GLY A 287 -3.44 11.31 -31.99
N ALA A 288 -3.82 12.59 -32.02
CA ALA A 288 -5.07 13.15 -31.53
C ALA A 288 -6.19 12.10 -31.51
N GLN A 289 -6.36 11.41 -30.37
CA GLN A 289 -7.54 10.58 -30.18
C GLN A 289 -8.72 11.53 -30.14
N ALA A 290 -9.78 11.23 -30.88
CA ALA A 290 -10.95 12.08 -30.91
C ALA A 290 -11.46 12.26 -29.48
N GLN A 291 -11.54 13.52 -29.01
CA GLN A 291 -12.13 13.87 -27.73
C GLN A 291 -13.52 13.23 -27.67
N LEU A 292 -13.74 12.36 -26.69
CA LEU A 292 -15.06 11.79 -26.47
C LEU A 292 -15.95 12.85 -25.83
N THR A 293 -17.24 12.84 -26.16
CA THR A 293 -18.24 13.70 -25.52
C THR A 293 -19.09 12.89 -24.55
N PRO A 294 -19.35 13.40 -23.33
CA PRO A 294 -20.25 12.74 -22.41
C PRO A 294 -21.63 12.53 -23.04
N PRO A 295 -22.41 11.52 -22.60
CA PRO A 295 -23.75 11.31 -23.10
C PRO A 295 -24.62 12.53 -22.79
N ALA A 296 -25.66 12.78 -23.60
CA ALA A 296 -26.55 13.91 -23.36
C ALA A 296 -27.31 13.79 -22.01
N THR A 297 -27.65 12.56 -21.62
CA THR A 297 -28.46 12.28 -20.42
C THR A 297 -28.02 11.01 -19.70
N ILE A 298 -28.30 10.94 -18.41
CA ILE A 298 -28.19 9.73 -17.58
C ILE A 298 -29.54 9.39 -16.95
N ARG A 299 -29.85 8.10 -16.84
CA ARG A 299 -31.04 7.58 -16.16
C ARG A 299 -30.67 7.15 -14.74
N VAL A 300 -31.30 7.76 -13.75
CA VAL A 300 -31.00 7.53 -12.32
C VAL A 300 -32.24 6.97 -11.62
N ILE A 301 -32.08 5.84 -10.94
CA ILE A 301 -33.17 5.27 -10.11
C ILE A 301 -33.11 5.79 -8.68
N HIS A 302 -34.27 6.12 -8.11
CA HIS A 302 -34.40 6.52 -6.73
C HIS A 302 -34.32 5.32 -5.78
N HIS A 303 -33.29 5.30 -4.94
CA HIS A 303 -33.04 4.24 -3.98
C HIS A 303 -33.80 4.50 -2.67
N VAL A 304 -34.33 3.44 -2.04
CA VAL A 304 -35.12 3.52 -0.79
C VAL A 304 -34.38 4.19 0.38
N GLY A 305 -33.05 4.13 0.39
CA GLY A 305 -32.21 4.73 1.43
C GLY A 305 -31.98 6.23 1.25
N ASN A 306 -32.24 6.78 0.06
CA ASN A 306 -31.98 8.19 -0.22
C ASN A 306 -33.15 9.05 0.28
N THR A 307 -32.91 9.89 1.29
CA THR A 307 -33.92 10.79 1.87
C THR A 307 -33.79 12.24 1.43
N CYS A 308 -32.77 12.61 0.65
CA CYS A 308 -32.56 14.01 0.23
C CYS A 308 -33.35 14.39 -1.03
N ARG A 309 -33.92 13.39 -1.72
CA ARG A 309 -34.78 13.60 -2.90
C ARG A 309 -36.24 13.36 -2.54
N ASN A 310 -37.12 14.18 -3.09
CA ASN A 310 -38.56 14.09 -2.80
C ASN A 310 -39.31 13.42 -3.97
N VAL A 311 -38.96 12.17 -4.27
CA VAL A 311 -39.57 11.37 -5.33
C VAL A 311 -39.89 9.94 -4.82
N PRO A 312 -40.89 9.24 -5.40
CA PRO A 312 -41.18 7.85 -5.04
C PRO A 312 -40.00 6.90 -5.22
N VAL A 313 -39.84 5.95 -4.30
CA VAL A 313 -38.85 4.85 -4.38
C VAL A 313 -39.03 4.08 -5.69
N GLY A 314 -37.93 3.87 -6.40
CA GLY A 314 -37.92 3.19 -7.69
C GLY A 314 -38.25 4.08 -8.89
N GLN A 315 -38.57 5.37 -8.69
CA GLN A 315 -38.69 6.32 -9.80
C GLN A 315 -37.38 6.38 -10.59
N ILE A 316 -37.46 6.41 -11.92
CA ILE A 316 -36.31 6.57 -12.81
C ILE A 316 -36.41 7.94 -13.49
N ASP A 317 -35.44 8.80 -13.21
CA ASP A 317 -35.35 10.13 -13.82
C ASP A 317 -34.33 10.13 -14.96
N THR A 318 -34.67 10.80 -16.06
CA THR A 318 -33.71 11.10 -17.13
C THR A 318 -33.23 12.53 -16.94
N ILE A 319 -31.96 12.69 -16.59
CA ILE A 319 -31.34 13.96 -16.23
C ILE A 319 -30.28 14.31 -17.27
N ALA A 320 -30.15 15.59 -17.63
CA ALA A 320 -29.02 16.04 -18.43
C ALA A 320 -27.71 15.67 -17.73
N PHE A 321 -26.73 15.16 -18.47
CA PHE A 321 -25.58 14.50 -17.84
C PHE A 321 -24.74 15.44 -16.94
N GLU A 322 -24.48 16.67 -17.39
CA GLU A 322 -23.75 17.65 -16.56
C GLU A 322 -24.59 18.13 -15.36
N ASP A 323 -25.93 18.20 -15.49
CA ASP A 323 -26.81 18.51 -14.35
C ASP A 323 -26.78 17.39 -13.30
N TYR A 324 -26.62 16.14 -13.72
CA TYR A 324 -26.38 15.04 -12.80
C TYR A 324 -25.07 15.22 -12.03
N VAL A 325 -23.97 15.59 -12.71
CA VAL A 325 -22.69 15.85 -12.04
C VAL A 325 -22.83 17.01 -11.03
N LYS A 326 -23.54 18.09 -11.40
CA LYS A 326 -23.84 19.23 -10.51
C LYS A 326 -24.61 18.86 -9.25
N ARG A 327 -25.40 17.79 -9.30
CA ARG A 327 -26.16 17.23 -8.16
C ARG A 327 -25.38 16.20 -7.35
N VAL A 328 -24.30 15.64 -7.89
CA VAL A 328 -23.44 14.67 -7.18
C VAL A 328 -22.34 15.39 -6.39
N VAL A 329 -21.60 16.29 -7.04
CA VAL A 329 -20.39 16.91 -6.44
C VAL A 329 -20.60 17.53 -5.06
N PRO A 330 -21.65 18.33 -4.78
CA PRO A 330 -21.84 18.94 -3.45
C PRO A 330 -22.16 17.94 -2.33
N HIS A 331 -22.47 16.70 -2.68
CA HIS A 331 -22.82 15.62 -1.75
C HIS A 331 -21.70 14.58 -1.61
N GLU A 332 -20.65 14.67 -2.43
CA GLU A 332 -19.44 13.86 -2.32
C GLU A 332 -18.32 14.61 -1.60
N VAL A 333 -18.20 15.93 -1.78
CA VAL A 333 -17.22 16.79 -1.10
C VAL A 333 -17.87 18.06 -0.56
N PHE A 334 -17.23 18.73 0.40
CA PHE A 334 -17.77 19.96 0.96
C PHE A 334 -17.70 21.11 -0.07
N PRO A 335 -18.81 21.80 -0.37
CA PRO A 335 -18.83 22.89 -1.35
C PRO A 335 -17.94 24.10 -1.01
N SER A 336 -17.47 24.18 0.24
CA SER A 336 -16.58 25.24 0.75
C SER A 336 -15.10 24.93 0.57
N TRP A 337 -14.74 23.76 0.03
CA TRP A 337 -13.36 23.38 -0.23
C TRP A 337 -12.76 24.16 -1.41
N PRO A 338 -11.42 24.18 -1.55
CA PRO A 338 -10.74 24.90 -2.63
C PRO A 338 -11.27 24.52 -4.02
N ALA A 339 -11.29 25.49 -4.94
CA ALA A 339 -11.86 25.32 -6.27
C ALA A 339 -11.24 24.13 -7.03
N ASP A 340 -9.92 23.94 -6.93
CA ASP A 340 -9.24 22.83 -7.61
C ASP A 340 -9.61 21.45 -7.03
N THR A 341 -9.99 21.39 -5.74
CA THR A 341 -10.58 20.16 -5.17
C THR A 341 -11.92 19.85 -5.80
N LEU A 342 -12.77 20.87 -5.94
CA LEU A 342 -14.09 20.74 -6.55
C LEU A 342 -13.98 20.33 -8.03
N ARG A 343 -12.99 20.88 -8.75
CA ARG A 343 -12.69 20.52 -10.15
C ARG A 343 -12.24 19.07 -10.27
N ALA A 344 -11.31 18.62 -9.42
CA ALA A 344 -10.88 17.22 -9.40
C ALA A 344 -12.04 16.26 -9.11
N GLN A 345 -12.88 16.59 -8.12
CA GLN A 345 -14.09 15.82 -7.81
C GLN A 345 -15.09 15.82 -8.97
N ALA A 346 -15.27 16.94 -9.68
CA ALA A 346 -16.15 17.01 -10.84
C ALA A 346 -15.70 16.06 -11.96
N VAL A 347 -14.40 16.04 -12.29
CA VAL A 347 -13.84 15.14 -13.30
C VAL A 347 -13.99 13.67 -12.88
N ALA A 348 -13.71 13.34 -11.63
CA ALA A 348 -13.87 11.98 -11.10
C ALA A 348 -15.35 11.53 -11.13
N ALA A 349 -16.26 12.38 -10.64
CA ALA A 349 -17.69 12.08 -10.60
C ALA A 349 -18.27 11.90 -12.00
N ARG A 350 -17.92 12.80 -12.93
CA ARG A 350 -18.30 12.74 -14.35
C ARG A 350 -17.84 11.44 -15.00
N THR A 351 -16.57 11.11 -14.84
CA THR A 351 -15.98 9.92 -15.47
C THR A 351 -16.64 8.64 -14.95
N TYR A 352 -16.90 8.54 -13.65
CA TYR A 352 -17.59 7.39 -13.07
C TYR A 352 -19.04 7.25 -13.56
N GLY A 353 -19.82 8.35 -13.58
CA GLY A 353 -21.18 8.32 -14.11
C GLY A 353 -21.22 7.92 -15.59
N TRP A 354 -20.21 8.32 -16.34
CA TRP A 354 -20.07 7.99 -17.76
C TRP A 354 -19.71 6.50 -17.96
N ASP A 355 -18.78 5.98 -17.18
CA ASP A 355 -18.47 4.54 -17.17
C ASP A 355 -19.74 3.70 -16.91
N LYS A 356 -20.55 4.08 -15.91
CA LYS A 356 -21.81 3.37 -15.61
C LYS A 356 -22.86 3.48 -16.71
N TYR A 357 -22.92 4.61 -17.41
CA TYR A 357 -23.72 4.75 -18.62
C TYR A 357 -23.28 3.74 -19.69
N LEU A 358 -21.97 3.62 -19.95
CA LEU A 358 -21.42 2.74 -20.97
C LEU A 358 -21.54 1.25 -20.62
N GLN A 359 -21.47 0.89 -19.34
CA GLN A 359 -21.62 -0.49 -18.87
C GLN A 359 -23.08 -0.98 -18.92
N ASN A 360 -24.06 -0.06 -18.90
CA ASN A 360 -25.48 -0.40 -18.77
C ASN A 360 -26.37 0.20 -19.89
N PRO A 361 -25.98 0.13 -21.18
CA PRO A 361 -26.65 0.89 -22.25
C PRO A 361 -28.13 0.49 -22.43
N SER A 362 -28.46 -0.78 -22.18
CA SER A 362 -29.81 -1.33 -22.33
C SER A 362 -30.57 -1.50 -21.02
N ALA A 363 -29.98 -1.16 -19.87
CA ALA A 363 -30.64 -1.26 -18.58
C ALA A 363 -31.78 -0.22 -18.47
N ALA A 364 -32.71 -0.39 -17.54
CA ALA A 364 -33.76 0.61 -17.31
C ALA A 364 -33.20 1.94 -16.76
N TYR A 365 -32.13 1.86 -15.98
CA TYR A 365 -31.35 2.96 -15.40
C TYR A 365 -29.86 2.65 -15.47
N HIS A 366 -29.00 3.65 -15.38
CA HIS A 366 -27.54 3.47 -15.43
C HIS A 366 -26.90 3.43 -14.04
N VAL A 367 -27.43 4.23 -13.12
CA VAL A 367 -26.96 4.38 -11.73
C VAL A 367 -28.15 4.54 -10.79
N SER A 368 -27.97 4.24 -9.50
CA SER A 368 -28.84 4.74 -8.44
C SER A 368 -28.28 6.01 -7.80
N ASP A 369 -29.15 6.77 -7.14
CA ASP A 369 -28.80 7.98 -6.39
C ASP A 369 -28.27 7.71 -4.96
N TRP A 370 -27.69 6.54 -4.71
CA TRP A 370 -27.23 6.11 -3.37
C TRP A 370 -25.76 5.68 -3.41
N VAL A 371 -25.18 5.44 -2.23
CA VAL A 371 -23.74 5.16 -2.04
C VAL A 371 -23.22 3.90 -2.74
N ASN A 372 -24.11 3.06 -3.28
CA ASN A 372 -23.72 1.95 -4.15
C ASN A 372 -23.28 2.42 -5.55
N ASN A 373 -23.60 3.66 -5.93
CA ASN A 373 -23.05 4.34 -7.11
C ASN A 373 -22.42 5.68 -6.73
N GLN A 374 -23.23 6.75 -6.68
CA GLN A 374 -22.85 8.10 -6.27
C GLN A 374 -24.05 8.70 -5.57
N TYR A 375 -23.82 9.35 -4.43
CA TYR A 375 -24.90 9.97 -3.68
C TYR A 375 -25.33 11.24 -4.40
N MET A 376 -26.62 11.35 -4.74
CA MET A 376 -27.16 12.44 -5.55
C MET A 376 -28.46 12.96 -4.93
N CYS A 377 -28.61 14.28 -4.88
CA CYS A 377 -29.79 14.97 -4.37
C CYS A 377 -30.39 15.92 -5.41
N ASP A 378 -31.54 16.53 -5.12
CA ASP A 378 -32.19 17.44 -6.08
C ASP A 378 -31.59 18.86 -6.09
N ASP A 379 -30.85 19.23 -5.04
CA ASP A 379 -30.21 20.52 -4.89
C ASP A 379 -28.81 20.58 -5.55
N THR A 380 -28.35 21.82 -5.80
CA THR A 380 -27.01 22.10 -6.34
C THR A 380 -26.41 23.31 -5.62
N VAL A 381 -25.09 23.45 -5.67
CA VAL A 381 -24.37 24.57 -5.01
C VAL A 381 -23.54 25.33 -6.02
N ALA A 382 -23.54 26.66 -5.93
CA ALA A 382 -22.91 27.52 -6.95
C ALA A 382 -21.40 27.26 -7.15
N SER A 383 -20.65 27.04 -6.07
CA SER A 383 -19.21 26.76 -6.15
C SER A 383 -18.90 25.44 -6.85
N THR A 384 -19.66 24.38 -6.54
CA THR A 384 -19.52 23.09 -7.20
C THR A 384 -20.03 23.13 -8.64
N ASN A 385 -21.09 23.89 -8.93
CA ASN A 385 -21.58 24.09 -10.29
C ASN A 385 -20.52 24.74 -11.17
N GLN A 386 -19.85 25.78 -10.66
CA GLN A 386 -18.76 26.43 -11.37
C GLN A 386 -17.61 25.45 -11.65
N ALA A 387 -17.24 24.60 -10.70
CA ALA A 387 -16.19 23.60 -10.91
C ALA A 387 -16.56 22.54 -11.96
N VAL A 388 -17.84 22.14 -12.02
CA VAL A 388 -18.35 21.25 -13.07
C VAL A 388 -18.29 21.94 -14.43
N ASP A 389 -18.69 23.21 -14.51
CA ASP A 389 -18.67 24.00 -15.74
C ASP A 389 -17.22 24.28 -16.23
N ASP A 390 -16.31 24.61 -15.31
CA ASP A 390 -14.89 24.86 -15.59
C ASP A 390 -14.17 23.64 -16.19
N THR A 391 -14.61 22.44 -15.81
CA THR A 391 -14.04 21.16 -16.26
C THR A 391 -14.90 20.47 -17.31
N SER A 392 -15.80 21.21 -17.97
CA SER A 392 -16.76 20.62 -18.91
C SER A 392 -16.04 19.83 -20.02
N GLY A 393 -16.42 18.55 -20.17
CA GLY A 393 -15.82 17.66 -21.15
C GLY A 393 -14.45 17.07 -20.75
N GLU A 394 -13.91 17.39 -19.59
CA GLU A 394 -12.74 16.72 -19.02
C GLU A 394 -13.13 15.40 -18.37
N TYR A 395 -12.35 14.35 -18.65
CA TYR A 395 -12.57 12.99 -18.16
C TYR A 395 -11.25 12.24 -18.01
N LEU A 396 -11.27 11.15 -17.24
CA LEU A 396 -10.14 10.23 -17.11
C LEU A 396 -10.31 9.04 -18.06
N ALA A 397 -9.24 8.68 -18.75
CA ALA A 397 -9.22 7.54 -19.66
C ALA A 397 -7.89 6.77 -19.58
N TYR A 398 -7.96 5.48 -19.88
CA TYR A 398 -6.81 4.59 -19.98
C TYR A 398 -6.93 3.80 -21.29
N ASN A 399 -5.87 3.78 -22.09
CA ASN A 399 -5.86 3.20 -23.43
C ASN A 399 -7.02 3.68 -24.33
N GLY A 400 -7.37 4.97 -24.23
CA GLY A 400 -8.44 5.60 -25.00
C GLY A 400 -9.87 5.22 -24.57
N GLN A 401 -10.02 4.48 -23.46
CA GLN A 401 -11.32 4.11 -22.91
C GLN A 401 -11.58 4.84 -21.59
N ILE A 402 -12.82 5.30 -21.40
CA ILE A 402 -13.29 5.86 -20.12
C ILE A 402 -13.06 4.83 -19.02
N ILE A 403 -12.47 5.25 -17.91
CA ILE A 403 -12.21 4.37 -16.75
C ILE A 403 -13.34 4.44 -15.72
N THR A 404 -13.43 3.44 -14.84
CA THR A 404 -14.18 3.60 -13.59
C THR A 404 -13.37 4.50 -12.65
N ALA A 405 -13.64 5.81 -12.66
CA ALA A 405 -12.96 6.77 -11.79
C ALA A 405 -13.44 6.64 -10.33
N MET A 406 -12.84 5.71 -9.59
CA MET A 406 -13.14 5.52 -8.16
C MET A 406 -12.59 6.69 -7.33
N PHE A 407 -13.26 7.01 -6.23
CA PHE A 407 -12.79 7.97 -5.25
C PHE A 407 -13.29 7.56 -3.85
N SER A 408 -12.56 7.92 -2.82
CA SER A 408 -12.88 7.58 -1.43
C SER A 408 -12.53 8.74 -0.51
N ALA A 409 -13.14 8.78 0.68
CA ALA A 409 -12.90 9.86 1.64
C ALA A 409 -11.41 10.04 1.93
N GLU A 410 -10.70 8.94 2.23
CA GLU A 410 -9.27 8.95 2.50
C GLU A 410 -8.61 7.68 1.93
N ASN A 411 -7.50 7.84 1.20
CA ASN A 411 -6.79 6.72 0.58
C ASN A 411 -5.36 6.52 1.10
N SER A 412 -4.91 7.38 2.02
CA SER A 412 -3.59 7.34 2.66
C SER A 412 -2.43 7.38 1.65
N SER A 413 -1.20 7.23 2.14
CA SER A 413 0.00 7.12 1.30
C SER A 413 0.76 5.83 1.60
N PRO A 414 1.06 4.99 0.60
CA PRO A 414 0.57 5.08 -0.78
C PRO A 414 -0.94 4.81 -0.86
N THR A 415 -1.58 5.32 -1.92
CA THR A 415 -2.94 4.93 -2.29
C THR A 415 -3.00 3.43 -2.60
N LYS A 416 -4.19 2.82 -2.60
CA LYS A 416 -4.33 1.38 -2.78
C LYS A 416 -4.40 0.95 -4.25
N THR A 417 -3.65 -0.09 -4.63
CA THR A 417 -3.80 -0.79 -5.92
C THR A 417 -5.10 -1.59 -5.95
N ASN A 418 -5.87 -1.47 -7.03
CA ASN A 418 -7.00 -2.34 -7.32
C ASN A 418 -6.63 -3.31 -8.47
N SER A 419 -6.32 -4.56 -8.14
CA SER A 419 -5.95 -5.57 -9.14
C SER A 419 -7.03 -5.88 -10.18
N ASN A 420 -8.30 -5.55 -9.90
CA ASN A 420 -9.40 -5.68 -10.86
C ASN A 420 -9.51 -4.49 -11.84
N ALA A 421 -8.76 -3.42 -11.60
CA ALA A 421 -8.74 -2.21 -12.41
C ALA A 421 -7.29 -1.79 -12.67
N ILE A 422 -6.70 -2.28 -13.77
CA ILE A 422 -5.27 -2.14 -14.08
C ILE A 422 -4.74 -0.69 -14.09
N TYR A 423 -5.62 0.29 -14.29
CA TYR A 423 -5.31 1.73 -14.26
C TYR A 423 -5.29 2.32 -12.85
N LEU A 424 -5.80 1.61 -11.84
CA LEU A 424 -5.76 1.99 -10.43
C LEU A 424 -4.58 1.30 -9.73
N GLN A 425 -3.38 1.74 -10.09
CA GLN A 425 -2.16 1.37 -9.38
C GLN A 425 -1.93 2.30 -8.18
N ALA A 426 -1.36 1.75 -7.11
CA ALA A 426 -0.92 2.54 -5.97
C ALA A 426 0.06 3.64 -6.41
N VAL A 427 -0.32 4.89 -6.16
CA VAL A 427 0.55 6.07 -6.25
C VAL A 427 0.78 6.66 -4.87
N ASP A 428 1.93 7.31 -4.67
CA ASP A 428 2.19 8.05 -3.45
C ASP A 428 1.28 9.29 -3.36
N ASP A 429 0.68 9.50 -2.19
CA ASP A 429 -0.15 10.66 -1.89
C ASP A 429 0.38 11.32 -0.59
N PRO A 430 1.53 12.01 -0.66
CA PRO A 430 2.29 12.45 0.52
C PRO A 430 1.48 13.34 1.46
N VAL A 431 0.52 14.11 0.94
CA VAL A 431 -0.35 14.95 1.78
C VAL A 431 -1.31 14.13 2.64
N SER A 432 -1.50 12.85 2.31
CA SER A 432 -2.33 11.87 3.02
C SER A 432 -1.49 10.86 3.81
N PHE A 433 -0.18 11.05 3.94
CA PHE A 433 0.69 10.16 4.73
C PHE A 433 0.25 10.11 6.19
N GLY A 434 0.23 8.90 6.77
CA GLY A 434 -0.21 8.66 8.15
C GLY A 434 -1.71 8.79 8.38
N GLN A 435 -2.50 9.21 7.38
CA GLN A 435 -3.96 9.28 7.49
C GLN A 435 -4.56 7.88 7.37
N THR A 436 -5.55 7.59 8.23
CA THR A 436 -6.29 6.32 8.19
C THR A 436 -7.20 6.29 6.97
N ARG A 437 -7.03 5.25 6.12
CA ARG A 437 -7.92 5.05 4.96
C ARG A 437 -9.38 4.99 5.41
N ASN A 438 -10.24 5.69 4.67
CA ASN A 438 -11.66 5.82 4.98
C ASN A 438 -12.49 5.75 3.70
N GLY A 439 -13.56 4.97 3.73
CA GLY A 439 -14.27 4.50 2.54
C GLY A 439 -13.68 3.21 1.97
N HIS A 440 -13.94 2.93 0.69
CA HIS A 440 -13.42 1.70 0.06
C HIS A 440 -11.92 1.75 -0.24
N GLY A 441 -11.30 2.93 -0.15
CA GLY A 441 -9.86 3.15 -0.28
C GLY A 441 -9.31 2.81 -1.66
N TYR A 442 -9.95 3.28 -2.74
CA TYR A 442 -9.44 3.14 -4.11
C TYR A 442 -9.61 4.46 -4.87
N GLY A 443 -8.69 4.75 -5.78
CA GLY A 443 -8.73 5.96 -6.60
C GLY A 443 -8.44 7.25 -5.82
N MET A 444 -9.05 8.36 -6.21
CA MET A 444 -8.74 9.67 -5.63
C MET A 444 -9.17 9.75 -4.16
N GLY A 445 -8.26 10.16 -3.27
CA GLY A 445 -8.60 10.52 -1.88
C GLY A 445 -9.20 11.92 -1.84
N GLN A 446 -10.41 12.08 -1.31
CA GLN A 446 -11.10 13.38 -1.28
C GLN A 446 -10.39 14.37 -0.34
N TRP A 447 -10.00 13.92 0.86
CA TRP A 447 -9.18 14.71 1.77
C TRP A 447 -7.77 14.94 1.21
N GLY A 448 -7.23 14.00 0.44
CA GLY A 448 -5.95 14.16 -0.27
C GLY A 448 -6.03 15.28 -1.31
N ALA A 449 -7.04 15.24 -2.18
CA ALA A 449 -7.29 16.28 -3.18
C ALA A 449 -7.48 17.66 -2.54
N GLN A 450 -8.17 17.73 -1.40
CA GLN A 450 -8.30 18.97 -0.63
C GLN A 450 -6.96 19.51 -0.15
N ARG A 451 -6.13 18.66 0.46
CA ARG A 451 -4.82 19.07 0.97
C ARG A 451 -3.82 19.42 -0.13
N TRP A 452 -3.94 18.81 -1.31
CA TRP A 452 -3.18 19.22 -2.49
C TRP A 452 -3.57 20.61 -2.97
N ALA A 453 -4.87 20.90 -3.02
CA ALA A 453 -5.35 22.20 -3.48
C ALA A 453 -5.01 23.34 -2.51
N ASP A 454 -4.89 23.09 -1.20
CA ASP A 454 -4.44 24.08 -0.21
C ASP A 454 -2.96 24.50 -0.39
N GLN A 455 -2.18 23.77 -1.19
CA GLN A 455 -0.75 24.04 -1.45
C GLN A 455 -0.50 24.86 -2.71
N HIS A 456 -1.55 25.18 -3.47
CA HIS A 456 -1.52 25.96 -4.70
C HIS A 456 -2.37 27.23 -4.55
#